data_AF-A0A0M2SYE6-F1
#
_entry.id   AF-A0A0M2SYE6-F1
#
_cell.length_a   1.000
_cell.length_b   1.000
_cell.length_c   1.000
_cell.angle_alpha   90.00
_cell.angle_beta   90.00
_cell.angle_gamma   90.00
#
_symmetry.space_group_name_H-M   'P 1'
#
loop_
_entity.id
_entity.type
_entity.pdbx_description
1 polymer ?
#
loop_
_entity_poly.entity_id
_entity_poly.type
_entity_poly.pdbx_seq_one_letter_code
_entity_poly.pdbx_strand_id
1 'polypeptide(L)'
;MDEKKKKPIGFNIIKPDPMDGHKGFGKGSLSLDNVSPVIVDVEAGEAQVDVGAMHARSVVEKGIKFLPNRDEVPDAKLYWVVWVTIDRGEEGPYYAGVTACEMTVNREIRRGYKLLPEHVNRLDKSIKRHIIVDHMDDKSKKILADYLQNHDAGMWERSTAELKTGLNAGQ
;
A
#
# COMPACT_ATOMS: atom_id res chain seq x y z
N MET A 1 -13.00 24.93 21.77
CA MET A 1 -12.34 23.62 21.68
C MET A 1 -12.43 23.21 20.22
N ASP A 2 -11.43 23.56 19.42
CA ASP A 2 -11.44 23.30 17.99
C ASP A 2 -11.07 21.84 17.72
N GLU A 3 -12.08 21.05 17.37
CA GLU A 3 -11.91 19.72 16.80
C GLU A 3 -11.13 19.83 15.49
N LYS A 4 -9.82 19.55 15.55
CA LYS A 4 -9.00 19.27 14.37
C LYS A 4 -9.53 17.99 13.73
N LYS A 5 -10.45 18.12 12.77
CA LYS A 5 -10.76 17.09 11.78
C LYS A 5 -9.44 16.63 11.16
N LYS A 6 -8.98 15.44 11.52
CA LYS A 6 -7.85 14.76 10.87
C LYS A 6 -8.22 14.64 9.39
N LYS A 7 -7.50 15.34 8.51
CA LYS A 7 -7.63 15.14 7.07
C LYS A 7 -7.31 13.67 6.79
N PRO A 8 -8.17 12.91 6.10
CA PRO A 8 -7.79 11.59 5.64
C PRO A 8 -6.59 11.79 4.72
N ILE A 9 -5.45 11.19 5.08
CA ILE A 9 -4.27 11.20 4.23
C ILE A 9 -4.64 10.28 3.06
N GLY A 10 -5.10 10.88 1.97
CA GLY A 10 -5.42 10.16 0.73
C GLY A 10 -4.16 9.72 -0.01
N PHE A 11 -4.31 8.84 -0.99
CA PHE A 11 -3.21 8.46 -1.87
C PHE A 11 -2.62 9.70 -2.57
N ASN A 12 -1.34 9.64 -2.94
CA ASN A 12 -0.75 10.66 -3.79
C ASN A 12 -1.32 10.54 -5.21
N ILE A 13 -2.24 11.45 -5.56
CA ILE A 13 -2.85 11.52 -6.89
C ILE A 13 -1.99 12.43 -7.78
N ILE A 14 -1.63 11.94 -8.97
CA ILE A 14 -0.89 12.68 -10.00
C ILE A 14 -1.63 13.98 -10.33
N LYS A 15 -0.98 15.14 -10.12
CA LYS A 15 -1.50 16.42 -10.61
C LYS A 15 -1.41 16.45 -12.15
N PRO A 16 -2.43 16.94 -12.88
CA PRO A 16 -2.27 17.18 -14.31
C PRO A 16 -1.14 18.19 -14.53
N ASP A 17 -0.18 17.83 -15.38
CA ASP A 17 0.95 18.70 -15.76
C ASP A 17 0.42 19.87 -16.62
N PRO A 18 0.78 21.14 -16.36
CA PRO A 18 0.35 22.29 -17.18
C PRO A 18 0.84 22.27 -18.63
N MET A 19 1.74 21.36 -19.01
CA MET A 19 2.27 21.20 -20.37
C MET A 19 1.36 20.32 -21.25
N ASP A 20 0.05 20.62 -21.24
CA ASP A 20 -1.04 19.88 -21.90
C ASP A 20 -1.07 20.13 -23.43
N GLY A 21 0.07 19.91 -24.09
CA GLY A 21 0.27 20.23 -25.51
C GLY A 21 1.15 19.25 -26.29
N HIS A 22 1.76 18.25 -25.64
CA HIS A 22 2.49 17.18 -26.35
C HIS A 22 1.80 15.84 -26.15
N LYS A 23 1.24 15.31 -27.25
CA LYS A 23 0.73 13.94 -27.38
C LYS A 23 1.85 12.91 -27.11
N GLY A 24 2.09 12.62 -25.83
CA GLY A 24 2.97 11.57 -25.35
C GLY A 24 2.21 10.66 -24.40
N PHE A 25 1.19 9.95 -24.89
CA PHE A 25 0.58 8.87 -24.13
C PHE A 25 1.62 7.75 -23.94
N GLY A 26 2.02 7.51 -22.70
CA GLY A 26 2.84 6.38 -22.29
C GLY A 26 4.33 6.67 -22.09
N LYS A 27 4.84 6.29 -20.91
CA LYS A 27 6.23 6.38 -20.41
C LYS A 27 6.70 7.72 -19.82
N GLY A 28 5.89 8.37 -18.99
CA GLY A 28 6.47 9.10 -17.85
C GLY A 28 7.09 8.10 -16.88
N SER A 29 8.32 8.32 -16.41
CA SER A 29 8.90 7.48 -15.35
C SER A 29 7.96 7.54 -14.15
N LEU A 30 7.33 6.43 -13.77
CA LEU A 30 6.59 6.38 -12.51
C LEU A 30 7.60 6.67 -11.40
N SER A 31 7.45 7.83 -10.75
CA SER A 31 8.32 8.27 -9.67
C SER A 31 7.75 7.79 -8.33
N LEU A 32 8.56 7.92 -7.27
CA LEU A 32 8.13 7.67 -5.89
C LEU A 32 6.91 8.52 -5.49
N ASP A 33 6.59 9.58 -6.22
CA ASP A 33 5.44 10.43 -5.94
C ASP A 33 4.12 9.70 -6.20
N ASN A 34 4.11 8.67 -7.05
CA ASN A 34 2.89 7.97 -7.46
C ASN A 34 2.62 6.70 -6.64
N VAL A 35 3.46 6.42 -5.64
CA VAL A 35 3.31 5.26 -4.76
C VAL A 35 2.91 5.73 -3.37
N SER A 36 1.97 5.02 -2.76
CA SER A 36 1.59 5.24 -1.37
C SER A 36 1.67 3.92 -0.60
N PRO A 37 2.32 3.91 0.58
CA PRO A 37 2.22 2.78 1.48
C PRO A 37 0.86 2.74 2.15
N VAL A 38 0.22 1.58 2.09
CA VAL A 38 -0.97 1.22 2.86
C VAL A 38 -0.57 0.20 3.89
N ILE A 39 -0.89 0.43 5.16
CA ILE A 39 -0.71 -0.56 6.22
C ILE A 39 -2.04 -1.27 6.43
N VAL A 40 -2.03 -2.60 6.39
CA VAL A 40 -3.15 -3.46 6.77
C VAL A 40 -2.89 -4.04 8.15
N ASP A 41 -3.77 -3.74 9.09
CA ASP A 41 -3.82 -4.37 10.41
C ASP A 41 -4.82 -5.53 10.36
N VAL A 42 -4.31 -6.75 10.28
CA VAL A 42 -5.11 -7.96 10.04
C VAL A 42 -6.05 -8.25 11.19
N GLU A 43 -5.61 -8.00 12.43
CA GLU A 43 -6.44 -8.24 13.61
C GLU A 43 -7.52 -7.18 13.77
N ALA A 44 -7.17 -5.90 13.58
CA ALA A 44 -8.12 -4.79 13.67
C ALA A 44 -9.12 -4.78 12.50
N GLY A 45 -8.77 -5.39 11.37
CA GLY A 45 -9.64 -5.39 10.18
C GLY A 45 -9.58 -4.07 9.41
N GLU A 46 -8.51 -3.30 9.58
CA GLU A 46 -8.41 -1.93 9.07
C GLU A 46 -7.22 -1.78 8.13
N ALA A 47 -7.37 -0.93 7.12
CA ALA A 47 -6.28 -0.49 6.27
C ALA A 47 -6.24 1.04 6.20
N GLN A 48 -5.03 1.60 6.14
CA GLN A 48 -4.83 3.04 6.09
C GLN A 48 -3.55 3.39 5.33
N VAL A 49 -3.59 4.47 4.55
CA VAL A 49 -2.38 5.08 4.01
C VAL A 49 -1.54 5.62 5.16
N ASP A 50 -0.28 5.19 5.23
CA ASP A 50 0.68 5.65 6.23
C ASP A 50 1.93 6.21 5.55
N VAL A 51 1.86 7.49 5.17
CA VAL A 51 2.99 8.21 4.54
C VAL A 51 4.27 8.14 5.41
N GLY A 52 4.14 7.92 6.73
CA GLY A 52 5.27 7.69 7.62
C GLY A 52 6.05 6.41 7.30
N ALA A 53 5.39 5.37 6.79
CA ALA A 53 6.01 4.10 6.41
C ALA A 53 7.04 4.24 5.27
N MET A 54 6.94 5.29 4.44
CA MET A 54 7.98 5.60 3.43
C MET A 54 9.35 5.88 4.06
N HIS A 55 9.39 6.36 5.30
CA HIS A 55 10.61 6.78 5.99
C HIS A 55 10.83 6.04 7.32
N ALA A 56 10.20 4.88 7.51
CA ALA A 56 10.23 4.11 8.77
C ALA A 56 9.69 4.89 10.00
N ARG A 57 8.71 5.77 9.80
CA ARG A 57 8.10 6.65 10.82
C ARG A 57 6.61 6.36 11.06
N SER A 58 6.11 5.23 10.56
CA SER A 58 4.73 4.81 10.82
C SER A 58 4.44 4.74 12.32
N VAL A 59 3.18 4.98 12.71
CA VAL A 59 2.72 4.76 14.10
C VAL A 59 2.93 3.29 14.52
N VAL A 60 2.87 2.37 13.56
CA VAL A 60 3.13 0.94 13.77
C VAL A 60 4.62 0.68 14.02
N GLU A 61 5.49 1.38 13.29
CA GLU A 61 6.96 1.20 13.36
C GLU A 61 7.62 1.99 14.51
N LYS A 62 6.98 3.07 14.98
CA LYS A 62 7.57 3.97 15.98
C LYS A 62 7.88 3.24 17.29
N GLY A 63 9.16 3.25 17.66
CA GLY A 63 9.65 2.70 18.93
C GLY A 63 9.87 1.19 18.92
N ILE A 64 9.79 0.56 17.75
CA ILE A 64 10.01 -0.87 17.51
C ILE A 64 11.39 -1.06 16.85
N LYS A 65 12.15 -2.04 17.33
CA LYS A 65 13.38 -2.48 16.65
C LYS A 65 13.04 -3.63 15.71
N PHE A 66 13.24 -3.43 14.41
CA PHE A 66 13.02 -4.46 13.41
C PHE A 66 14.21 -5.42 13.30
N LEU A 67 13.90 -6.71 13.23
CA LEU A 67 14.84 -7.82 13.12
C LEU A 67 14.59 -8.56 11.79
N PRO A 68 15.64 -9.13 11.19
CA PRO A 68 15.53 -9.90 9.95
C PRO A 68 15.04 -11.34 10.19
N ASN A 69 14.90 -11.76 11.44
CA ASN A 69 14.46 -13.10 11.83
C ASN A 69 13.12 -13.02 12.56
N ARG A 70 12.13 -13.76 12.06
CA ARG A 70 10.77 -13.80 12.61
C ARG A 70 10.72 -14.49 13.96
N ASP A 71 11.56 -15.51 14.16
CA ASP A 71 11.57 -16.32 15.39
C ASP A 71 12.02 -15.52 16.62
N GLU A 72 12.71 -14.39 16.41
CA GLU A 72 13.13 -13.46 17.48
C GLU A 72 12.01 -12.51 17.93
N VAL A 73 10.82 -12.64 17.35
CA VAL A 73 9.65 -11.82 17.65
C VAL A 73 8.44 -12.72 17.93
N PRO A 74 8.43 -13.42 19.08
CA PRO A 74 7.29 -14.26 19.47
C PRO A 74 6.03 -13.43 19.67
N ASP A 75 4.85 -14.06 19.58
CA ASP A 75 3.54 -13.44 19.85
C ASP A 75 3.34 -12.09 19.13
N ALA A 76 3.88 -11.99 17.91
CA ALA A 76 3.85 -10.77 17.14
C ALA A 76 2.56 -10.66 16.34
N LYS A 77 1.97 -9.47 16.41
CA LYS A 77 0.82 -9.11 15.60
C LYS A 77 1.22 -8.94 14.13
N LEU A 78 0.44 -9.54 13.23
CA LEU A 78 0.66 -9.48 11.79
C LEU A 78 0.14 -8.16 11.18
N TYR A 79 0.98 -7.56 10.35
CA TYR A 79 0.70 -6.40 9.53
C TYR A 79 1.16 -6.65 8.10
N TRP A 80 0.50 -6.01 7.14
CA TRP A 80 1.02 -5.90 5.77
C TRP A 80 1.39 -4.46 5.47
N VAL A 81 2.55 -4.27 4.84
CA VAL A 81 2.87 -3.00 4.16
C VAL A 81 2.66 -3.22 2.67
N VAL A 82 1.66 -2.56 2.13
CA VAL A 82 1.24 -2.68 0.73
C VAL A 82 1.65 -1.42 0.00
N TRP A 83 2.51 -1.55 -1.00
CA TRP A 83 2.82 -0.46 -1.92
C TRP A 83 1.74 -0.39 -2.98
N VAL A 84 1.09 0.75 -3.10
CA VAL A 84 0.05 0.98 -4.09
C VAL A 84 0.50 2.11 -5.00
N THR A 85 0.70 1.79 -6.27
CA THR A 85 1.05 2.73 -7.33
C THR A 85 -0.21 3.10 -8.11
N ILE A 86 -0.49 4.41 -8.19
CA ILE A 86 -1.54 4.95 -9.04
C ILE A 86 -0.93 5.39 -10.37
N ASP A 87 -1.61 5.07 -11.45
CA ASP A 87 -1.28 5.56 -12.79
C ASP A 87 -2.54 6.10 -13.48
N ARG A 88 -2.38 6.77 -14.63
CA ARG A 88 -3.48 7.37 -15.38
C ARG A 88 -3.56 6.78 -16.78
N GLY A 89 -4.68 6.13 -17.08
CA GLY A 89 -5.03 5.67 -18.42
C GLY A 89 -5.95 6.66 -19.14
N GLU A 90 -6.42 6.29 -20.33
CA GLU A 90 -7.37 7.10 -21.12
C GLU A 90 -8.69 7.35 -20.37
N GLU A 91 -9.16 6.37 -19.62
CA GLU A 91 -10.41 6.43 -18.85
C GLU A 91 -10.26 7.10 -17.47
N GLY A 92 -9.03 7.47 -17.09
CA GLY A 92 -8.73 8.12 -15.81
C GLY A 92 -7.73 7.36 -14.93
N PRO A 93 -7.57 7.76 -13.65
CA PRO A 93 -6.65 7.13 -12.73
C PRO A 93 -7.10 5.71 -12.35
N TYR A 94 -6.15 4.81 -12.13
CA TYR A 94 -6.39 3.44 -11.69
C TYR A 94 -5.23 2.94 -10.80
N TYR A 95 -5.48 1.93 -9.97
CA TYR A 95 -4.42 1.24 -9.23
C TYR A 95 -3.65 0.35 -10.19
N ALA A 96 -2.41 0.74 -10.50
CA ALA A 96 -1.59 0.15 -11.54
C ALA A 96 -0.59 -0.88 -10.99
N GLY A 97 -0.11 -0.69 -9.77
CA GLY A 97 0.77 -1.62 -9.07
C GLY A 97 0.35 -1.79 -7.63
N VAL A 98 0.33 -3.02 -7.13
CA VAL A 98 -0.05 -3.34 -5.76
C VAL A 98 0.82 -4.49 -5.28
N THR A 99 1.75 -4.24 -4.37
CA THR A 99 2.64 -5.29 -3.84
C THR A 99 2.62 -5.31 -2.33
N ALA A 100 2.48 -6.49 -1.73
CA ALA A 100 2.45 -6.66 -0.28
C ALA A 100 3.79 -7.16 0.27
N CYS A 101 4.07 -6.76 1.51
CA CYS A 101 5.22 -7.22 2.29
C CYS A 101 4.75 -7.55 3.71
N GLU A 102 5.19 -8.69 4.24
CA GLU A 102 4.91 -9.08 5.62
C GLU A 102 5.69 -8.21 6.61
N MET A 103 5.02 -7.80 7.68
CA MET A 103 5.64 -7.16 8.83
C MET A 103 4.96 -7.68 10.10
N THR A 104 5.72 -8.03 11.13
CA THR A 104 5.11 -8.34 12.43
C THR A 104 5.64 -7.41 13.51
N VAL A 105 4.81 -7.15 14.52
CA VAL A 105 5.19 -6.28 15.64
C VAL A 105 4.71 -6.89 16.94
N ASN A 106 5.64 -7.13 17.86
CA ASN A 106 5.36 -7.35 19.27
C ASN A 106 5.69 -6.05 20.04
N ARG A 107 4.64 -5.36 20.50
CA ARG A 107 4.78 -4.09 21.24
C ARG A 107 5.28 -4.28 22.68
N GLU A 108 5.04 -5.44 23.29
CA GLU A 108 5.45 -5.73 24.67
C GLU A 108 6.98 -5.75 24.80
N ILE A 109 7.65 -6.47 23.89
CA ILE A 109 9.12 -6.55 23.86
C ILE A 109 9.75 -5.48 22.95
N ARG A 110 8.92 -4.66 22.30
CA ARG A 110 9.32 -3.60 21.36
C ARG A 110 10.22 -4.14 20.24
N ARG A 111 9.83 -5.28 19.67
CA ARG A 111 10.49 -5.93 18.53
C ARG A 111 9.49 -6.14 17.40
N GLY A 112 10.00 -6.10 16.18
CA GLY A 112 9.21 -6.40 14.99
C GLY A 112 10.05 -7.18 14.00
N TYR A 113 9.40 -7.91 13.13
CA TYR A 113 10.04 -8.58 12.00
C TYR A 113 9.73 -7.81 10.73
N LYS A 114 10.76 -7.58 9.91
CA LYS A 114 10.65 -6.95 8.60
C LYS A 114 11.89 -7.25 7.77
N LEU A 115 11.72 -7.68 6.54
CA LEU A 115 12.84 -7.90 5.63
C LEU A 115 13.04 -6.70 4.70
N LEU A 116 13.92 -5.77 5.08
CA LEU A 116 14.14 -4.53 4.32
C LEU A 116 14.43 -4.74 2.81
N PRO A 117 15.28 -5.71 2.40
CA PRO A 117 15.51 -5.99 0.98
C PRO A 117 14.22 -6.34 0.22
N GLU A 118 13.30 -7.08 0.86
CA GLU A 118 12.01 -7.40 0.26
C GLU A 118 11.16 -6.14 0.07
N HIS A 119 11.06 -5.27 1.08
CA HIS A 119 10.27 -4.04 0.97
C HIS A 119 10.75 -3.13 -0.15
N VAL A 120 12.06 -2.98 -0.33
CA VAL A 120 12.64 -2.18 -1.42
C VAL A 120 12.34 -2.81 -2.78
N ASN A 121 12.50 -4.13 -2.92
CA ASN A 121 12.20 -4.84 -4.15
C ASN A 121 10.70 -4.79 -4.50
N ARG A 122 9.82 -4.88 -3.49
CA ARG A 122 8.37 -4.80 -3.66
C ARG A 122 7.93 -3.39 -4.07
N LEU A 123 8.55 -2.36 -3.51
CA LEU A 123 8.36 -0.98 -3.91
C LEU A 123 8.72 -0.76 -5.39
N ASP A 124 9.90 -1.20 -5.82
CA ASP A 124 10.32 -1.13 -7.23
C ASP A 124 9.34 -1.88 -8.16
N LYS A 125 8.90 -3.07 -7.76
CA LYS A 125 7.91 -3.85 -8.52
C LYS A 125 6.55 -3.16 -8.59
N SER A 126 6.09 -2.52 -7.51
CA SER A 126 4.84 -1.74 -7.52
C SER A 126 4.93 -0.58 -8.51
N ILE A 127 6.04 0.17 -8.49
CA ILE A 127 6.30 1.27 -9.44
C ILE A 127 6.31 0.75 -10.88
N LYS A 128 6.79 -0.48 -11.11
CA LYS A 128 6.75 -1.17 -12.40
C LYS A 128 5.39 -1.81 -12.74
N ARG A 129 4.32 -1.46 -12.00
CA ARG A 129 2.94 -1.91 -12.21
C ARG A 129 2.71 -3.41 -11.98
N HIS A 130 3.51 -4.05 -11.15
CA HIS A 130 3.27 -5.44 -10.76
C HIS A 130 2.18 -5.54 -9.68
N ILE A 131 1.36 -6.59 -9.79
CA ILE A 131 0.41 -7.00 -8.75
C ILE A 131 0.99 -8.23 -8.04
N ILE A 132 1.30 -8.12 -6.75
CA ILE A 132 1.84 -9.23 -5.98
C ILE A 132 1.27 -9.23 -4.56
N VAL A 133 0.12 -9.88 -4.43
CA VAL A 133 -0.71 -9.99 -3.22
C VAL A 133 -1.15 -11.43 -2.95
N ASP A 134 -0.70 -12.36 -3.79
CA ASP A 134 -1.01 -13.79 -3.78
C ASP A 134 -0.76 -14.47 -2.43
N HIS A 135 0.35 -14.12 -1.79
CA HIS A 135 0.82 -14.64 -0.51
C HIS A 135 0.12 -14.03 0.73
N MET A 136 -0.74 -13.03 0.54
CA MET A 136 -1.59 -12.53 1.62
C MET A 136 -2.70 -13.54 1.93
N ASP A 137 -3.09 -13.63 3.20
CA ASP A 137 -4.27 -14.40 3.61
C ASP A 137 -5.58 -13.74 3.12
N ASP A 138 -6.65 -14.52 3.06
CA ASP A 138 -7.93 -14.07 2.52
C ASP A 138 -8.55 -12.91 3.31
N LYS A 139 -8.36 -12.88 4.63
CA LYS A 139 -8.85 -11.78 5.47
C LYS A 139 -8.13 -10.48 5.10
N SER A 140 -6.81 -10.52 4.99
CA SER A 140 -5.99 -9.37 4.59
C SER A 140 -6.30 -8.89 3.18
N LYS A 141 -6.50 -9.80 2.22
CA LYS A 141 -6.93 -9.47 0.85
C LYS A 141 -8.25 -8.73 0.84
N LYS A 142 -9.23 -9.21 1.61
CA LYS A 142 -10.55 -8.57 1.73
C LYS A 142 -10.45 -7.16 2.30
N ILE A 143 -9.72 -6.97 3.40
CA ILE A 143 -9.53 -5.65 4.01
C ILE A 143 -8.92 -4.67 3.00
N LEU A 144 -7.91 -5.11 2.25
CA LEU A 144 -7.27 -4.28 1.23
C LEU A 144 -8.23 -3.97 0.06
N ALA A 145 -8.99 -4.95 -0.42
CA ALA A 145 -9.98 -4.74 -1.48
C ALA A 145 -11.04 -3.71 -1.07
N ASP A 146 -11.63 -3.89 0.11
CA ASP A 146 -12.63 -2.99 0.66
C ASP A 146 -12.05 -1.57 0.81
N TYR A 147 -10.81 -1.45 1.27
CA TYR A 147 -10.13 -0.16 1.38
C TYR A 147 -9.93 0.54 0.03
N LEU A 148 -9.44 -0.16 -0.98
CA LEU A 148 -9.19 0.41 -2.31
C LEU A 148 -10.50 0.81 -3.02
N GLN A 149 -11.56 0.01 -2.85
CA GLN A 149 -12.90 0.32 -3.37
C GLN A 149 -13.51 1.54 -2.68
N ASN A 150 -13.44 1.60 -1.34
CA ASN A 150 -13.96 2.72 -0.56
C ASN A 150 -13.18 4.00 -0.77
N HIS A 151 -11.89 3.91 -1.09
CA HIS A 151 -11.07 5.07 -1.40
C HIS A 151 -11.52 5.73 -2.72
N ASP A 152 -11.63 4.95 -3.80
CA ASP A 152 -12.15 5.43 -5.08
C ASP A 152 -12.67 4.25 -5.93
N ALA A 153 -14.00 4.10 -5.96
CA ALA A 153 -14.65 3.04 -6.71
C ALA A 153 -14.40 3.14 -8.22
N GLY A 154 -14.25 4.35 -8.77
CA GLY A 154 -13.95 4.53 -10.17
C GLY A 154 -12.53 4.08 -10.52
N MET A 155 -11.54 4.38 -9.66
CA MET A 155 -10.18 3.84 -9.83
C MET A 155 -10.17 2.33 -9.76
N TRP A 156 -10.93 1.76 -8.82
CA TRP A 156 -11.08 0.32 -8.69
C TRP A 156 -11.71 -0.31 -9.95
N GLU A 157 -12.78 0.27 -10.48
CA GLU A 157 -13.44 -0.21 -11.69
C GLU A 157 -12.48 -0.23 -12.89
N ARG A 158 -11.64 0.79 -13.04
CA ARG A 158 -10.62 0.89 -14.10
C ARG A 158 -9.37 0.02 -13.86
N SER A 159 -9.16 -0.47 -12.65
CA SER A 159 -8.04 -1.37 -12.34
C SER A 159 -8.17 -2.73 -13.02
N THR A 160 -7.02 -3.37 -13.22
CA THR A 160 -6.90 -4.65 -13.93
C THR A 160 -7.67 -5.77 -13.25
N ALA A 161 -8.13 -6.74 -14.04
CA ALA A 161 -8.74 -7.96 -13.51
C ALA A 161 -7.76 -8.75 -12.63
N GLU A 162 -6.46 -8.68 -12.91
CA GLU A 162 -5.40 -9.30 -12.10
C GLU A 162 -5.45 -8.79 -10.64
N LEU A 163 -5.59 -7.48 -10.42
CA LEU A 163 -5.73 -6.93 -9.07
C LEU A 163 -7.01 -7.41 -8.39
N LYS A 164 -8.14 -7.34 -9.08
CA LYS A 164 -9.45 -7.72 -8.52
C LYS A 164 -9.49 -9.19 -8.12
N THR A 165 -9.01 -10.06 -9.01
CA THR A 165 -8.87 -11.50 -8.74
C THR A 165 -7.84 -11.78 -7.65
N GLY A 166 -6.68 -11.10 -7.67
CA GLY A 166 -5.63 -11.30 -6.68
C GLY A 166 -6.06 -10.95 -5.25
N LEU A 167 -7.00 -10.01 -5.10
CA LEU A 167 -7.62 -9.65 -3.82
C LEU A 167 -8.91 -10.42 -3.51
N ASN A 168 -9.26 -11.43 -4.30
CA ASN A 168 -10.49 -12.22 -4.17
C ASN A 168 -11.77 -11.36 -4.15
N ALA A 169 -11.74 -10.20 -4.79
CA ALA A 169 -12.89 -9.30 -4.86
C ALA A 169 -13.84 -9.79 -5.95
N GLY A 170 -14.79 -10.66 -5.59
CA GLY A 170 -15.78 -11.22 -6.52
C GLY A 170 -16.29 -12.64 -6.20
N GLN A 171 -16.02 -13.17 -5.01
CA GLN A 171 -16.68 -14.39 -4.49
C GLN A 171 -17.66 -14.07 -3.36
#